data_AF-A0A3G8GKG2-F1
#
_entry.id   AF-A0A3G8GKG2-F1
#
_cell.length_a   1.000
_cell.length_b   1.000
_cell.length_c   1.000
_cell.angle_alpha   90.00
_cell.angle_beta   90.00
_cell.angle_gamma   90.00
#
_symmetry.space_group_name_H-M   'P 1'
#
loop_
_entity.id
_entity.type
_entity.pdbx_description
1 polymer ?
#
loop_
_entity_poly.entity_id
_entity_poly.type
_entity_poly.pdbx_seq_one_letter_code
_entity_poly.pdbx_strand_id
1 'polypeptide(L)'
;MSTPRATSSRLKAVALAGRWQSLVQRHLPLRGGPCSCVMGIGNVTVADFEIDLLDFLHGKYARDGSLDPHFAHAGYEAATAGSLLLLLQSLARDPALPESAANLLDGLESSLGSLEAGH
;
A
#
# COMPACT_ATOMS: atom_id res chain seq x y z
N MET A 1 13.13 -16.86 -17.74
CA MET A 1 12.47 -15.90 -18.66
C MET A 1 11.36 -15.21 -17.88
N SER A 2 11.55 -13.96 -17.47
CA SER A 2 10.52 -13.21 -16.73
C SER A 2 9.41 -12.80 -17.70
N THR A 3 8.19 -13.24 -17.42
CA THR A 3 6.97 -12.98 -18.19
C THR A 3 6.74 -11.46 -18.30
N PRO A 4 6.34 -10.90 -19.47
CA PRO A 4 6.14 -9.46 -19.65
C PRO A 4 5.19 -8.84 -18.60
N ARG A 5 4.25 -9.62 -18.07
CA ARG A 5 3.32 -9.22 -17.00
C ARG A 5 4.02 -8.95 -15.67
N ALA A 6 5.04 -9.72 -15.31
CA ALA A 6 5.81 -9.52 -14.06
C ALA A 6 6.64 -8.24 -14.08
N THR A 7 7.11 -7.83 -15.26
CA THR A 7 7.80 -6.53 -15.43
C THR A 7 6.81 -5.37 -15.29
N SER A 8 5.61 -5.48 -15.87
CA SER A 8 4.56 -4.46 -15.72
C SER A 8 4.11 -4.32 -14.26
N SER A 9 3.93 -5.41 -13.51
CA SER A 9 3.56 -5.36 -12.10
C SER A 9 4.63 -4.68 -11.24
N ARG A 10 5.92 -4.93 -11.49
CA ARG A 10 7.01 -4.25 -10.79
C ARG A 10 7.05 -2.75 -11.05
N LEU A 11 6.89 -2.35 -12.32
CA LEU A 11 6.81 -0.93 -12.69
C LEU A 11 5.60 -0.25 -12.03
N LYS A 12 4.45 -0.94 -11.96
CA LYS A 12 3.29 -0.47 -11.21
C LYS A 12 3.60 -0.30 -9.72
N ALA A 13 4.28 -1.25 -9.09
CA ALA A 13 4.65 -1.14 -7.67
C ALA A 13 5.55 0.09 -7.39
N VAL A 14 6.53 0.37 -8.25
CA VAL A 14 7.37 1.58 -8.15
C VAL A 14 6.55 2.85 -8.37
N ALA A 15 5.68 2.88 -9.38
CA ALA A 15 4.81 4.03 -9.65
C ALA A 15 3.87 4.31 -8.47
N LEU A 16 3.25 3.28 -7.89
CA LEU A 16 2.39 3.38 -6.72
C LEU A 16 3.16 3.84 -5.48
N ALA A 17 4.41 3.41 -5.29
CA ALA A 17 5.24 3.85 -4.18
C ALA A 17 5.53 5.36 -4.27
N GLY A 18 5.86 5.87 -5.46
CA GLY A 18 6.04 7.30 -5.70
C GLY A 18 4.74 8.10 -5.53
N ARG A 19 3.62 7.52 -5.94
CA ARG A 19 2.28 8.12 -5.77
C ARG A 19 1.90 8.22 -4.29
N TRP A 20 2.07 7.14 -3.54
CA TRP A 20 1.88 7.10 -2.09
C TRP A 20 2.76 8.14 -1.40
N GLN A 21 4.07 8.17 -1.67
CA GLN A 21 4.96 9.18 -1.10
C GLN A 21 4.52 10.61 -1.44
N SER A 22 4.07 10.85 -2.67
CA SER A 22 3.57 12.15 -3.08
C SER A 22 2.31 12.52 -2.30
N LEU A 23 1.38 11.59 -2.09
CA LEU A 23 0.17 11.80 -1.30
C LEU A 23 0.49 12.07 0.17
N VAL A 24 1.34 11.26 0.77
CA VAL A 24 1.84 11.47 2.14
C VAL A 24 2.48 12.85 2.24
N GLN A 25 3.35 13.24 1.31
CA GLN A 25 3.99 14.57 1.37
C GLN A 25 3.05 15.74 1.06
N ARG A 26 2.07 15.59 0.16
CA ARG A 26 1.10 16.65 -0.21
C ARG A 26 0.03 16.87 0.85
N HIS A 27 -0.35 15.81 1.55
CA HIS A 27 -1.46 15.82 2.50
C HIS A 27 -1.00 15.78 3.98
N LEU A 28 0.30 15.63 4.26
CA LEU A 28 0.84 15.90 5.60
C LEU A 28 1.17 17.40 5.75
N PRO A 29 0.42 18.15 6.57
CA PRO A 29 1.08 19.16 7.37
C PRO A 29 2.11 18.43 8.23
N LEU A 30 3.39 18.63 7.92
CA LEU A 30 4.47 18.52 8.89
C LEU A 30 3.95 19.16 10.19
N ARG A 31 3.70 18.35 11.23
CA ARG A 31 3.19 18.77 12.55
C ARG A 31 1.66 19.02 12.63
N GLY A 32 0.89 17.96 12.87
CA GLY A 32 -0.34 18.02 13.67
C GLY A 32 -1.46 18.97 13.24
N GLY A 33 -1.94 18.87 11.99
CA GLY A 33 -3.18 19.50 11.56
C GLY A 33 -4.28 18.45 11.32
N PRO A 34 -5.53 18.64 11.81
CA PRO A 34 -6.61 17.68 11.63
C PRO A 34 -6.98 17.59 10.14
N CYS A 35 -6.80 16.40 9.54
CA CYS A 35 -7.45 16.10 8.27
C CYS A 35 -8.95 16.02 8.51
N SER A 36 -9.70 16.98 7.96
CA SER A 36 -11.17 17.11 8.03
C SER A 36 -11.95 15.99 7.33
N CYS A 37 -11.33 14.85 7.02
CA CYS A 37 -11.92 13.77 6.23
C CYS A 37 -12.90 12.89 7.03
N VAL A 38 -12.92 12.99 8.35
CA VAL A 38 -13.87 12.22 9.20
C VAL A 38 -14.48 13.14 10.25
N MET A 39 -15.69 13.59 9.95
CA MET A 39 -16.64 14.12 10.91
C MET A 39 -17.03 12.98 11.88
N GLY A 40 -16.25 12.76 12.95
CA GLY A 40 -16.77 12.09 14.14
C GLY A 40 -15.89 11.12 14.93
N ILE A 41 -14.77 10.59 14.42
CA ILE A 41 -14.00 9.57 15.16
C ILE A 41 -12.50 9.70 14.87
N GLY A 42 -11.75 10.24 15.83
CA GLY A 42 -10.29 10.10 15.92
C GLY A 42 -9.46 10.91 14.92
N ASN A 43 -8.37 11.49 15.41
CA ASN A 43 -7.31 12.03 14.56
C ASN A 43 -6.59 10.86 13.86
N VAL A 44 -7.19 10.26 12.83
CA VAL A 44 -6.54 9.20 12.04
C VAL A 44 -5.32 9.82 11.37
N THR A 45 -4.14 9.40 11.79
CA THR A 45 -2.89 9.81 11.16
C THR A 45 -2.69 9.00 9.89
N VAL A 46 -1.80 9.47 9.01
CA VAL A 46 -1.39 8.66 7.85
C VAL A 46 -0.77 7.33 8.25
N ALA A 47 -0.16 7.25 9.45
CA ALA A 47 0.34 5.99 9.97
C ALA A 47 -0.81 5.02 10.29
N ASP A 48 -1.88 5.50 10.94
CA ASP A 48 -3.08 4.68 11.20
C ASP A 48 -3.74 4.22 9.90
N PHE A 49 -3.85 5.11 8.91
CA PHE A 49 -4.39 4.76 7.60
C PHE A 49 -3.50 3.76 6.85
N GLU A 50 -2.17 3.90 6.93
CA GLU A 50 -1.23 2.94 6.34
C GLU A 50 -1.41 1.55 6.95
N ILE A 51 -1.61 1.46 8.27
CA ILE A 51 -1.88 0.21 8.97
C ILE A 51 -3.22 -0.40 8.52
N ASP A 52 -4.29 0.40 8.47
CA ASP A 52 -5.64 -0.05 8.07
C ASP A 52 -5.65 -0.55 6.61
N LEU A 53 -4.95 0.17 5.72
CA LEU A 53 -4.77 -0.22 4.33
C LEU A 53 -3.95 -1.51 4.21
N LEU A 54 -2.85 -1.65 4.97
CA LEU A 54 -2.07 -2.87 4.98
C LEU A 54 -2.88 -4.06 5.49
N ASP A 55 -3.69 -3.87 6.53
CA ASP A 55 -4.57 -4.91 7.08
C ASP A 55 -5.62 -5.35 6.06
N PHE A 56 -6.25 -4.38 5.39
CA PHE A 56 -7.17 -4.66 4.28
C PHE A 56 -6.50 -5.43 3.14
N LEU A 57 -5.31 -5.02 2.71
CA LEU A 57 -4.58 -5.69 1.63
C LEU A 57 -4.15 -7.10 2.05
N HIS A 58 -3.68 -7.27 3.29
CA HIS A 58 -3.30 -8.56 3.83
C HIS A 58 -4.51 -9.49 3.91
N GLY A 59 -5.61 -9.05 4.51
CA GLY A 59 -6.84 -9.84 4.64
C GLY A 59 -7.48 -10.22 3.30
N LYS A 60 -7.33 -9.39 2.27
CA LYS A 60 -7.92 -9.63 0.94
C LYS A 60 -7.02 -10.44 0.02
N TYR A 61 -5.71 -10.20 0.01
CA TYR A 61 -4.78 -10.75 -0.98
C TYR A 61 -3.75 -11.73 -0.41
N ALA A 62 -3.44 -11.69 0.89
CA ALA A 62 -2.48 -12.60 1.53
C ALA A 62 -3.11 -13.91 2.04
N ARG A 63 -4.41 -14.16 1.79
CA ARG A 63 -5.11 -15.39 2.18
C ARG A 63 -4.47 -16.68 1.67
N ASP A 64 -3.75 -16.60 0.56
CA ASP A 64 -3.08 -17.72 -0.09
C ASP A 64 -1.67 -17.97 0.45
N GLY A 65 -1.15 -17.11 1.36
CA GLY A 65 0.21 -17.20 1.91
C GLY A 65 1.32 -16.83 0.91
N SER A 66 1.02 -16.70 -0.37
CA SER A 66 1.97 -16.32 -1.43
C SER A 66 2.60 -14.93 -1.25
N LEU A 67 1.99 -14.04 -0.45
CA LEU A 67 2.48 -12.68 -0.20
C LEU A 67 3.09 -12.48 1.20
N ASP A 68 2.95 -13.46 2.08
CA ASP A 68 3.46 -13.46 3.46
C ASP A 68 4.93 -13.01 3.57
N PRO A 69 5.89 -13.48 2.73
CA PRO A 69 7.27 -13.02 2.80
C PRO A 69 7.44 -11.53 2.46
N HIS A 70 6.58 -10.96 1.63
CA HIS A 70 6.63 -9.53 1.29
C HIS A 70 6.05 -8.68 2.42
N PHE A 71 4.97 -9.13 3.07
CA PHE A 71 4.41 -8.47 4.26
C PHE A 71 5.35 -8.55 5.46
N ALA A 72 6.00 -9.69 5.68
CA ALA A 72 7.04 -9.84 6.70
C ALA A 72 8.23 -8.89 6.44
N HIS A 73 8.66 -8.73 5.17
CA HIS A 73 9.70 -7.76 4.81
C HIS A 73 9.26 -6.31 5.06
N ALA A 74 7.97 -6.03 4.92
CA ALA A 74 7.39 -4.72 5.22
C ALA A 74 7.27 -4.43 6.73
N GLY A 75 7.62 -5.39 7.59
CA GLY A 75 7.43 -5.30 9.03
C GLY A 75 5.95 -5.22 9.40
N TYR A 76 5.08 -5.84 8.59
CA TYR A 76 3.65 -5.83 8.82
C TYR A 76 3.31 -6.61 10.09
N GLU A 77 2.69 -5.91 11.04
CA GLU A 77 2.09 -6.42 12.26
C GLU A 77 0.65 -5.92 12.29
N ALA A 78 -0.30 -6.86 12.31
CA ALA A 78 -1.72 -6.57 12.23
C ALA A 78 -2.14 -5.49 13.24
N ALA A 79 -2.84 -4.48 12.73
CA ALA A 79 -3.31 -3.31 13.49
C ALA A 79 -2.26 -2.55 14.30
N THR A 80 -0.96 -2.80 14.08
CA THR A 80 0.11 -2.30 14.97
C THR A 80 1.19 -1.55 14.21
N ALA A 81 1.72 -2.14 13.14
CA ALA A 81 2.83 -1.55 12.39
C ALA A 81 2.91 -2.10 10.97
N GLY A 82 3.59 -1.38 10.10
CA GLY A 82 3.91 -1.83 8.76
C GLY A 82 4.17 -0.65 7.84
N SER A 83 4.93 -0.88 6.77
CA SER A 83 5.20 0.17 5.79
C SER A 83 4.78 -0.28 4.39
N LEU A 84 3.81 0.44 3.82
CA LEU A 84 3.36 0.20 2.46
C LEU A 84 4.50 0.43 1.46
N LEU A 85 5.37 1.38 1.76
CA LEU A 85 6.59 1.64 0.99
C LEU A 85 7.54 0.45 0.97
N LEU A 86 7.78 -0.20 2.11
CA LEU A 86 8.64 -1.38 2.16
C LEU A 86 8.00 -2.57 1.45
N LEU A 87 6.67 -2.71 1.56
CA LEU A 87 5.91 -3.73 0.82
C LEU A 87 6.07 -3.53 -0.70
N LEU A 88 5.82 -2.32 -1.20
CA LEU A 88 5.91 -2.00 -2.62
C LEU A 88 7.35 -2.14 -3.15
N GLN A 89 8.36 -1.79 -2.35
CA GLN A 89 9.76 -2.00 -2.70
C GLN A 89 10.13 -3.49 -2.76
N SER A 90 9.64 -4.29 -1.80
CA SER A 90 9.80 -5.75 -1.80
C SER A 90 9.20 -6.36 -3.08
N LEU A 91 7.97 -5.95 -3.42
CA LEU A 91 7.30 -6.38 -4.63
C LEU A 91 8.03 -5.93 -5.91
N ALA A 92 8.51 -4.69 -5.97
CA ALA A 92 9.26 -4.17 -7.10
C ALA A 92 10.59 -4.91 -7.35
N ARG A 93 11.23 -5.39 -6.28
CA ARG A 93 12.50 -6.11 -6.33
C ARG A 93 12.33 -7.58 -6.70
N ASP A 94 11.15 -8.15 -6.50
CA ASP A 94 10.89 -9.56 -6.76
C ASP A 94 10.66 -9.86 -8.27
N PRO A 95 11.53 -10.65 -8.92
CA PRO A 95 11.41 -10.94 -10.34
C PRO A 95 10.36 -12.00 -10.69
N ALA A 96 9.79 -12.67 -9.69
CA ALA A 96 8.89 -13.82 -9.80
C ALA A 96 7.56 -13.58 -9.08
N LEU A 97 7.07 -12.33 -9.12
CA LEU A 97 5.85 -11.92 -8.43
C LEU A 97 4.67 -12.85 -8.74
N PRO A 98 3.96 -13.33 -7.70
CA PRO A 98 2.76 -14.13 -7.88
C PRO A 98 1.64 -13.30 -8.52
N GLU A 99 0.68 -13.95 -9.16
CA GLU A 99 -0.48 -13.25 -9.75
C GLU A 99 -1.30 -12.48 -8.70
N SER A 100 -1.33 -12.98 -7.46
CA SER A 100 -1.92 -12.31 -6.31
C SER A 100 -1.31 -10.93 -6.04
N ALA A 101 -0.02 -10.74 -6.34
CA ALA A 101 0.63 -9.43 -6.24
C ALA A 101 0.09 -8.45 -7.28
N ALA A 102 -0.19 -8.90 -8.51
CA ALA A 102 -0.77 -8.05 -9.53
C ALA A 102 -2.18 -7.58 -9.14
N ASN A 103 -2.98 -8.48 -8.56
CA ASN A 103 -4.32 -8.15 -8.05
C ASN A 103 -4.27 -7.21 -6.84
N LEU A 104 -3.27 -7.37 -5.97
CA LEU A 104 -3.02 -6.45 -4.85
C LEU A 104 -2.70 -5.04 -5.37
N LEU A 105 -1.80 -4.93 -6.34
CA LEU A 105 -1.40 -3.64 -6.91
C LEU A 105 -2.56 -2.94 -7.62
N ASP A 106 -3.40 -3.69 -8.33
CA ASP A 106 -4.61 -3.16 -8.97
C ASP A 106 -5.64 -2.67 -7.95
N GLY A 107 -5.85 -3.45 -6.88
CA GLY A 107 -6.69 -3.04 -5.76
C GLY A 107 -6.18 -1.78 -5.06
N LEU A 108 -4.87 -1.71 -4.80
CA LEU A 108 -4.24 -0.54 -4.22
C LEU A 108 -4.36 0.69 -5.12
N GLU A 109 -4.12 0.55 -6.43
CA GLU A 109 -4.30 1.63 -7.40
C GLU A 109 -5.73 2.17 -7.40
N SER A 110 -6.74 1.28 -7.34
CA SER A 110 -8.15 1.65 -7.29
C SER A 110 -8.52 2.35 -5.97
N SER A 111 -8.00 1.86 -4.83
CA SER A 111 -8.17 2.50 -3.52
C SER A 111 -7.53 3.88 -3.47
N LEU A 112 -6.28 4.03 -3.94
CA LEU A 112 -5.61 5.32 -4.03
C LEU A 112 -6.35 6.28 -4.97
N GLY A 113 -6.80 5.80 -6.14
CA GLY A 113 -7.58 6.62 -7.08
C GLY A 113 -8.91 7.10 -6.49
N SER A 114 -9.55 6.27 -5.67
CA SER A 114 -10.80 6.64 -4.98
C SER A 114 -10.56 7.66 -3.86
N LEU A 115 -9.43 7.58 -3.16
CA LEU A 115 -9.01 8.58 -2.17
C LEU A 115 -8.67 9.92 -2.85
N GLU A 116 -8.00 9.88 -4.00
CA GLU A 116 -7.70 11.07 -4.80
C GLU A 116 -8.95 11.73 -5.39
N ALA A 117 -9.94 10.94 -5.84
CA ALA A 117 -11.17 11.43 -6.45
C ALA A 117 -12.24 11.87 -5.44
N GLY A 118 -12.15 11.43 -4.19
CA GLY A 118 -13.02 11.86 -3.09
C GLY A 118 -12.60 13.19 -2.45
N HIS A 119 -11.60 13.88 -3.01
CA HIS A 119 -11.06 15.16 -2.60
C HIS A 119 -11.34 16.24 -3.66
#